data_AF-A0A9Q8QJY6-F1
#
_entry.id   AF-A0A9Q8QJY6-F1
#
_cell.length_a   1.000
_cell.length_b   1.000
_cell.length_c   1.000
_cell.angle_alpha   90.00
_cell.angle_beta   90.00
_cell.angle_gamma   90.00
#
_symmetry.space_group_name_H-M   'P 1'
#
loop_
_entity.id
_entity.type
_entity.pdbx_description
1 polymer ?
#
loop_
_entity_poly.entity_id
_entity_poly.type
_entity_poly.pdbx_seq_one_letter_code
_entity_poly.pdbx_strand_id
1 'polypeptide(L)'
;MAQQQQQTGSPPRPRILLLNPNSNTGMTESMAAVARSTPVSPFLDIVPYTCASGTCPSIDNQHDIDASARSIWRDIRVERTVDPRDYDAVLVACFSVHPLVRELAAADALLHLPAPTNEDDRGGSSSRAPPLVTGIFEAGVHAAVTLVNSISGRDGDSDGDRAAQWGIITTGEFWEAHLTEGVGAATAGGAARFAGTFSTGLTAGQMHSMSADEVRERLAVAARRLLLQQGGEGRGSGSVRCIVMGCGGMAGLEDTIRETARELHGDDVADGLYIIDGVKAGVMYLYQVLASRKMYSARKS
;
A
#
# COMPACT_ATOMS: atom_id res chain seq x y z
N MET A 1 -33.12 -38.49 -21.74
CA MET A 1 -32.89 -37.44 -20.73
C MET A 1 -31.74 -37.87 -19.83
N ALA A 2 -30.62 -37.16 -19.89
CA ALA A 2 -29.64 -36.99 -18.81
C ALA A 2 -28.53 -36.08 -19.37
N GLN A 3 -28.74 -34.77 -19.31
CA GLN A 3 -27.63 -33.82 -19.50
C GLN A 3 -26.75 -33.93 -18.25
N GLN A 4 -25.54 -34.46 -18.40
CA GLN A 4 -24.50 -34.34 -17.40
C GLN A 4 -24.21 -32.85 -17.19
N GLN A 5 -24.58 -32.34 -16.03
CA GLN A 5 -24.11 -31.04 -15.56
C GLN A 5 -22.59 -31.14 -15.37
N GLN A 6 -21.83 -30.57 -16.30
CA GLN A 6 -20.43 -30.25 -16.07
C GLN A 6 -20.38 -29.26 -14.90
N GLN A 7 -19.87 -29.72 -13.76
CA GLN A 7 -19.41 -28.82 -12.70
C GLN A 7 -18.22 -28.03 -13.25
N THR A 8 -18.50 -26.88 -13.87
CA THR A 8 -17.46 -25.91 -14.18
C THR A 8 -17.01 -25.30 -12.86
N GLY A 9 -15.96 -25.83 -12.27
CA GLY A 9 -15.29 -25.18 -11.14
C GLY A 9 -14.97 -23.74 -11.51
N SER A 10 -15.17 -22.80 -10.58
CA SER A 10 -14.77 -21.41 -10.81
C SER A 10 -13.29 -21.35 -11.21
N PRO A 11 -12.90 -20.50 -12.17
CA PRO A 11 -11.50 -20.37 -12.55
C PRO A 11 -10.63 -20.07 -11.33
N PRO A 12 -9.37 -20.55 -11.29
CA PRO A 12 -8.48 -20.31 -10.16
C PRO A 12 -8.30 -18.80 -9.95
N ARG A 13 -8.43 -18.36 -8.69
CA ARG A 13 -8.27 -16.96 -8.30
C ARG A 13 -6.79 -16.60 -8.29
N PRO A 14 -6.38 -15.43 -8.82
CA PRO A 14 -5.02 -14.97 -8.69
C PRO A 14 -4.58 -14.89 -7.23
N ARG A 15 -3.37 -15.38 -6.95
CA ARG A 15 -2.79 -15.42 -5.60
C ARG A 15 -1.92 -14.20 -5.37
N ILE A 16 -2.22 -13.45 -4.31
CA ILE A 16 -1.44 -12.30 -3.86
C ILE A 16 -0.73 -12.65 -2.56
N LEU A 17 0.59 -12.62 -2.57
CA LEU A 17 1.40 -12.65 -1.37
C LEU A 17 1.35 -11.27 -0.70
N LEU A 18 0.64 -11.16 0.42
CA LEU A 18 0.67 -9.98 1.28
C LEU A 18 1.89 -10.11 2.21
N LEU A 19 3.02 -9.56 1.78
CA LEU A 19 4.32 -9.73 2.42
C LEU A 19 4.51 -8.62 3.47
N ASN A 20 4.39 -8.98 4.75
CA ASN A 20 4.83 -8.13 5.84
C ASN A 20 6.33 -8.33 6.10
N PRO A 21 7.19 -7.33 5.86
CA PRO A 21 8.63 -7.47 6.04
C PRO A 21 9.07 -7.43 7.52
N ASN A 22 8.18 -7.07 8.46
CA ASN A 22 8.46 -7.18 9.89
C ASN A 22 8.01 -8.54 10.46
N SER A 23 8.43 -8.83 11.69
CA SER A 23 8.18 -10.11 12.38
C SER A 23 6.91 -10.11 13.24
N ASN A 24 6.03 -9.11 13.11
CA ASN A 24 4.82 -8.99 13.92
C ASN A 24 3.60 -9.60 13.22
N THR A 25 3.20 -10.78 13.70
CA THR A 25 2.03 -11.52 13.16
C THR A 25 0.72 -10.77 13.35
N GLY A 26 0.53 -10.05 14.46
CA GLY A 26 -0.69 -9.28 14.70
C GLY A 26 -0.87 -8.14 13.68
N MET A 27 0.23 -7.50 13.27
CA MET A 27 0.20 -6.52 12.18
C MET A 27 -0.14 -7.19 10.84
N THR A 28 0.43 -8.37 10.56
CA THR A 28 0.10 -9.15 9.36
C THR A 28 -1.39 -9.52 9.31
N GLU A 29 -1.95 -10.01 10.41
CA GLU A 29 -3.37 -10.37 10.52
C GLU A 29 -4.28 -9.16 10.32
N SER A 30 -3.91 -8.01 10.90
CA SER A 30 -4.65 -6.76 10.73
C SER A 30 -4.65 -6.32 9.27
N MET A 31 -3.49 -6.30 8.61
CA MET A 31 -3.40 -5.97 7.19
C MET A 31 -4.14 -6.99 6.31
N ALA A 32 -4.13 -8.28 6.68
CA ALA A 32 -4.88 -9.30 5.96
C ALA A 32 -6.40 -9.08 6.07
N ALA A 33 -6.91 -8.67 7.24
CA ALA A 33 -8.32 -8.33 7.42
C ALA A 33 -8.71 -7.13 6.53
N VAL A 34 -7.87 -6.09 6.50
CA VAL A 34 -8.04 -4.91 5.64
C VAL A 34 -8.05 -5.29 4.16
N ALA A 35 -7.08 -6.10 3.73
CA ALA A 35 -6.99 -6.59 2.37
C ALA A 35 -8.26 -7.36 1.96
N ARG A 36 -8.79 -8.20 2.85
CA ARG A 36 -10.03 -8.98 2.63
C ARG A 36 -11.30 -8.13 2.66
N SER A 37 -11.28 -6.94 3.27
CA SER A 37 -12.42 -6.00 3.26
C SER A 37 -12.65 -5.32 1.91
N THR A 38 -11.70 -5.41 0.98
CA THR A 38 -11.83 -4.79 -0.35
C THR A 38 -12.91 -5.47 -1.20
N PRO A 39 -13.60 -4.73 -2.08
CA PRO A 39 -14.65 -5.29 -2.94
C PRO A 39 -14.14 -6.32 -3.96
N VAL A 40 -12.82 -6.35 -4.21
CA VAL A 40 -12.18 -7.28 -5.13
C VAL A 40 -11.73 -8.58 -4.47
N SER A 41 -11.78 -8.68 -3.13
CA SER A 41 -11.31 -9.85 -2.38
C SER A 41 -11.99 -11.17 -2.78
N PRO A 42 -13.28 -11.22 -3.18
CA PRO A 42 -13.90 -12.48 -3.64
C PRO A 42 -13.25 -13.05 -4.92
N PHE A 43 -12.51 -12.24 -5.68
CA PHE A 43 -11.85 -12.63 -6.92
C PHE A 43 -10.37 -12.97 -6.74
N LEU A 44 -9.85 -12.89 -5.51
CA LEU A 44 -8.43 -13.04 -5.19
C LEU A 44 -8.23 -14.12 -4.11
N ASP A 45 -7.04 -14.70 -4.09
CA ASP A 45 -6.53 -15.48 -2.96
C ASP A 45 -5.43 -14.66 -2.26
N ILE A 46 -5.77 -14.00 -1.16
CA ILE A 46 -4.85 -13.16 -0.39
C ILE A 46 -4.17 -14.02 0.68
N VAL A 47 -2.86 -14.22 0.52
CA VAL A 47 -2.03 -15.08 1.35
C VAL A 47 -1.09 -14.21 2.18
N PRO A 48 -1.38 -14.02 3.49
CA PRO A 48 -0.51 -13.26 4.38
C PRO A 48 0.80 -13.99 4.66
N TYR A 49 1.87 -13.23 4.76
CA TYR A 49 3.19 -13.71 5.18
C TYR A 49 3.82 -12.72 6.16
N THR A 50 4.33 -13.25 7.27
CA THR A 50 5.13 -12.51 8.26
C THR A 50 6.58 -12.95 8.11
N CYS A 51 7.53 -12.00 8.18
CA CYS A 51 8.95 -12.35 8.16
C CYS A 51 9.29 -13.37 9.26
N ALA A 52 9.84 -14.52 8.86
CA ALA A 52 10.10 -15.66 9.73
C ALA A 52 11.51 -15.61 10.36
N SER A 53 12.52 -15.21 9.59
CA SER A 53 13.91 -15.11 10.07
C SER A 53 14.26 -13.75 10.68
N GLY A 54 13.35 -12.77 10.63
CA GLY A 54 13.58 -11.42 11.14
C GLY A 54 13.33 -11.28 12.64
N THR A 55 14.09 -10.38 13.28
CA THR A 55 13.90 -9.97 14.68
C THR A 55 13.37 -8.55 14.81
N CYS A 56 12.85 -7.99 13.71
CA CYS A 56 12.40 -6.61 13.61
C CYS A 56 10.86 -6.59 13.76
N PRO A 57 10.29 -6.37 14.95
CA PRO A 57 8.85 -6.37 15.18
C PRO A 57 8.14 -5.15 14.59
N SER A 58 8.89 -4.08 14.31
CA SER A 58 8.42 -2.81 13.76
C SER A 58 9.55 -2.20 12.94
N ILE A 59 9.19 -1.56 11.82
CA ILE A 59 10.13 -0.85 10.96
C ILE A 59 9.91 0.64 11.20
N ASP A 60 10.92 1.33 11.72
CA ASP A 60 10.77 2.72 12.17
C ASP A 60 11.83 3.68 11.59
N ASN A 61 12.84 3.15 10.88
CA ASN A 61 13.92 3.91 10.27
C ASN A 61 14.59 3.17 9.10
N GLN A 62 15.59 3.79 8.47
CA GLN A 62 16.34 3.20 7.35
C GLN A 62 17.08 1.90 7.72
N HIS A 63 17.64 1.81 8.93
CA HIS A 63 18.32 0.58 9.37
C HIS A 63 17.33 -0.60 9.40
N ASP A 64 16.11 -0.37 9.89
CA ASP A 64 15.06 -1.39 9.94
C ASP A 64 14.58 -1.78 8.53
N ILE A 65 14.47 -0.82 7.61
CA ILE A 65 14.15 -1.08 6.20
C ILE A 65 15.19 -2.03 5.59
N ASP A 66 16.48 -1.74 5.80
CA ASP A 66 17.54 -2.57 5.24
C ASP A 66 17.61 -3.95 5.91
N ALA A 67 17.38 -4.01 7.24
CA ALA A 67 17.40 -5.25 8.01
C ALA A 67 16.23 -6.18 7.66
N SER A 68 15.03 -5.62 7.51
CA SER A 68 13.84 -6.37 7.10
C SER A 68 13.96 -6.89 5.67
N ALA A 69 14.51 -6.11 4.74
CA ALA A 69 14.81 -6.58 3.38
C ALA A 69 15.77 -7.77 3.38
N ARG A 70 16.87 -7.71 4.16
CA ARG A 70 17.81 -8.83 4.31
C ARG A 70 17.14 -10.07 4.88
N SER A 71 16.26 -9.89 5.86
CA SER A 71 15.54 -11.01 6.52
C SER A 71 14.58 -11.68 5.54
N ILE A 72 13.83 -10.92 4.74
CA ILE A 72 12.99 -11.48 3.68
C ILE A 72 13.80 -12.22 2.61
N TRP A 73 14.96 -11.69 2.22
CA TRP A 73 15.83 -12.43 1.30
C TRP A 73 16.40 -13.72 1.90
N ARG A 74 16.65 -13.75 3.22
CA ARG A 74 17.03 -14.96 3.94
C ARG A 74 15.88 -15.97 3.97
N ASP A 75 14.66 -15.52 4.25
CA ASP A 75 13.44 -16.34 4.20
C ASP A 75 13.26 -17.00 2.82
N ILE A 76 13.54 -16.26 1.75
CA ILE A 76 13.42 -16.74 0.37
C ILE A 76 14.55 -17.70 0.00
N ARG A 77 15.81 -17.34 0.28
CA ARG A 77 16.99 -18.04 -0.28
C ARG A 77 17.51 -19.16 0.61
N VAL A 78 17.45 -18.97 1.92
CA VAL A 78 18.09 -19.84 2.92
C VAL A 78 17.04 -20.70 3.60
N GLU A 79 16.08 -20.07 4.29
CA GLU A 79 15.07 -20.80 5.07
C GLU A 79 14.00 -21.44 4.19
N ARG A 80 13.81 -20.89 2.98
CA ARG A 80 12.78 -21.30 2.00
C ARG A 80 11.37 -21.35 2.60
N THR A 81 11.07 -20.41 3.50
CA THR A 81 9.76 -20.29 4.15
C THR A 81 8.71 -19.65 3.23
N VAL A 82 9.15 -18.95 2.18
CA VAL A 82 8.30 -18.38 1.13
C VAL A 82 9.02 -18.35 -0.21
N ASP A 83 8.32 -18.73 -1.28
CA ASP A 83 8.78 -18.54 -2.65
C ASP A 83 7.83 -17.56 -3.37
N PRO A 84 8.28 -16.32 -3.69
CA PRO A 84 7.48 -15.36 -4.43
C PRO A 84 6.98 -15.88 -5.79
N ARG A 85 7.64 -16.88 -6.39
CA ARG A 85 7.27 -17.49 -7.68
C ARG A 85 5.98 -18.32 -7.60
N ASP A 86 5.53 -18.67 -6.40
CA ASP A 86 4.28 -19.41 -6.18
C ASP A 86 3.03 -18.52 -6.34
N TYR A 87 3.22 -17.20 -6.45
CA TYR A 87 2.18 -16.19 -6.46
C TYR A 87 2.10 -15.46 -7.80
N ASP A 88 0.93 -14.89 -8.11
CA ASP A 88 0.74 -14.06 -9.30
C ASP A 88 1.15 -12.62 -9.06
N ALA A 89 1.09 -12.19 -7.79
CA ALA A 89 1.57 -10.89 -7.35
C ALA A 89 2.09 -10.91 -5.92
N VAL A 90 2.94 -9.94 -5.60
CA VAL A 90 3.45 -9.64 -4.26
C VAL A 90 3.09 -8.20 -3.91
N LEU A 91 2.45 -8.02 -2.76
CA LEU A 91 2.21 -6.72 -2.14
C LEU A 91 3.14 -6.57 -0.94
N VAL A 92 4.13 -5.68 -1.04
CA VAL A 92 5.01 -5.35 0.10
C VAL A 92 4.25 -4.44 1.05
N ALA A 93 3.91 -4.98 2.22
CA ALA A 93 3.02 -4.36 3.21
C ALA A 93 3.80 -3.54 4.25
N CYS A 94 4.69 -2.66 3.78
CA CYS A 94 5.36 -1.65 4.58
C CYS A 94 5.23 -0.30 3.87
N PHE A 95 4.75 0.72 4.58
CA PHE A 95 4.53 2.05 4.00
C PHE A 95 5.84 2.83 4.00
N SER A 96 6.72 2.46 3.08
CA SER A 96 8.03 3.09 2.87
C SER A 96 8.45 2.92 1.42
N VAL A 97 9.52 3.63 1.01
CA VAL A 97 10.26 3.30 -0.21
C VAL A 97 11.07 2.01 0.01
N HIS A 98 10.39 0.88 0.16
CA HIS A 98 11.00 -0.36 0.58
C HIS A 98 11.78 -1.01 -0.58
N PRO A 99 13.06 -1.37 -0.40
CA PRO A 99 13.87 -1.96 -1.48
C PRO A 99 13.32 -3.28 -2.03
N LEU A 100 12.50 -4.02 -1.26
CA LEU A 100 11.87 -5.26 -1.70
C LEU A 100 10.96 -5.06 -2.92
N VAL A 101 10.35 -3.88 -3.09
CA VAL A 101 9.49 -3.60 -4.24
C VAL A 101 10.30 -3.71 -5.53
N ARG A 102 11.42 -2.98 -5.61
CA ARG A 102 12.32 -3.01 -6.79
C ARG A 102 13.06 -4.34 -6.91
N GLU A 103 13.48 -4.92 -5.80
CA GLU A 103 14.32 -6.13 -5.80
C GLU A 103 13.52 -7.37 -6.20
N LEU A 104 12.27 -7.51 -5.76
CA LEU A 104 11.40 -8.62 -6.17
C LEU A 104 10.79 -8.40 -7.56
N ALA A 105 10.64 -7.14 -8.01
CA ALA A 105 10.19 -6.83 -9.37
C ALA A 105 11.27 -7.14 -10.44
N ALA A 106 12.56 -7.12 -10.07
CA ALA A 106 13.65 -7.41 -10.97
C ALA A 106 13.64 -8.89 -11.37
N ALA A 107 13.38 -9.17 -12.65
CA ALA A 107 13.25 -10.54 -13.17
C ALA A 107 14.45 -11.44 -12.81
N ASP A 108 15.67 -10.91 -12.92
CA ASP A 108 16.90 -11.65 -12.63
C ASP A 108 17.00 -12.08 -11.16
N ALA A 109 16.44 -11.29 -10.24
CA ALA A 109 16.50 -11.59 -8.81
C ALA A 109 15.73 -12.87 -8.45
N LEU A 110 14.69 -13.22 -9.23
CA LEU A 110 13.88 -14.43 -9.04
C LEU A 110 14.33 -15.58 -9.94
N LEU A 111 14.91 -15.29 -11.11
CA LEU A 111 15.43 -16.31 -12.04
C LEU A 111 16.61 -17.11 -11.47
N HIS A 112 17.42 -16.50 -10.60
CA HIS A 112 18.56 -17.15 -9.96
C HIS A 112 18.24 -17.86 -8.64
N LEU A 113 16.97 -17.95 -8.25
CA LEU A 113 16.57 -18.71 -7.08
C LEU A 113 16.75 -20.21 -7.32
N PRO A 114 17.22 -20.99 -6.32
CA PRO A 114 17.33 -22.44 -6.44
C PRO A 114 16.01 -23.08 -6.88
N ALA A 115 16.08 -24.25 -7.53
CA ALA A 115 14.89 -25.03 -7.85
C ALA A 115 14.06 -25.27 -6.58
N PRO A 116 12.72 -25.19 -6.66
CA PRO A 116 11.84 -25.47 -5.53
C PRO A 116 12.10 -26.89 -4.99
N THR A 117 12.04 -27.07 -3.68
CA THR A 117 12.35 -28.36 -3.01
C THR A 117 11.22 -29.39 -3.09
N ASN A 118 10.04 -29.01 -3.56
CA ASN A 118 8.88 -29.89 -3.57
C ASN A 118 8.74 -30.54 -4.95
N GLU A 119 9.02 -31.85 -5.00
CA GLU A 119 8.70 -32.76 -6.11
C GLU A 119 7.18 -33.05 -6.23
N ASP A 120 6.32 -32.15 -5.74
CA ASP A 120 4.89 -32.22 -6.04
C ASP A 120 4.69 -31.71 -7.46
N ASP A 121 4.87 -32.65 -8.37
CA ASP A 121 4.60 -32.62 -9.81
C ASP A 121 3.10 -32.38 -10.08
N ARG A 122 2.56 -31.26 -9.59
CA ARG A 122 1.34 -30.66 -10.13
C ARG A 122 1.67 -29.97 -11.44
N GLY A 123 2.09 -30.78 -12.41
CA GLY A 123 2.08 -30.50 -13.84
C GLY A 123 2.43 -29.07 -14.24
N GLY A 124 3.72 -28.81 -14.43
CA GLY A 124 4.16 -27.73 -15.30
C GLY A 124 5.30 -26.90 -14.73
N SER A 125 6.52 -27.36 -14.98
CA SER A 125 7.60 -26.47 -15.44
C SER A 125 7.15 -25.78 -16.74
N SER A 126 6.23 -24.83 -16.57
CA SER A 126 5.84 -23.87 -17.58
C SER A 126 6.43 -22.55 -17.12
N SER A 127 6.99 -21.79 -18.06
CA SER A 127 7.60 -20.48 -17.82
C SER A 127 6.56 -19.51 -17.24
N ARG A 128 6.27 -19.60 -15.94
CA ARG A 128 5.34 -18.70 -15.27
C ARG A 128 6.01 -17.34 -15.24
N ALA A 129 5.32 -16.34 -15.77
CA ALA A 129 5.80 -14.97 -15.73
C ALA A 129 6.09 -14.58 -14.26
N PRO A 130 7.13 -13.77 -14.00
CA PRO A 130 7.41 -13.32 -12.65
C PRO A 130 6.19 -12.62 -12.03
N PRO A 131 6.02 -12.70 -10.69
CA PRO A 131 4.92 -12.04 -10.01
C PRO A 131 4.94 -10.53 -10.29
N LEU A 132 3.76 -9.90 -10.36
CA LEU A 132 3.68 -8.44 -10.29
C LEU A 132 4.03 -8.00 -8.89
N VAL A 133 4.87 -6.98 -8.74
CA VAL A 133 5.29 -6.49 -7.42
C VAL A 133 4.94 -5.01 -7.29
N THR A 134 4.38 -4.64 -6.15
CA THR A 134 4.18 -3.25 -5.73
C THR A 134 4.22 -3.17 -4.20
N GLY A 135 4.40 -1.98 -3.65
CA GLY A 135 4.25 -1.71 -2.23
C GLY A 135 2.99 -0.90 -1.93
N ILE A 136 2.58 -0.91 -0.67
CA ILE A 136 1.43 -0.12 -0.21
C ILE A 136 1.69 1.39 -0.28
N PHE A 137 2.97 1.81 -0.26
CA PHE A 137 3.39 3.19 -0.49
C PHE A 137 3.09 3.64 -1.92
N GLU A 138 3.63 2.92 -2.92
CA GLU A 138 3.46 3.25 -4.33
C GLU A 138 1.98 3.24 -4.73
N ALA A 139 1.24 2.21 -4.30
CA ALA A 139 -0.19 2.11 -4.59
C ALA A 139 -1.00 3.25 -3.95
N GLY A 140 -0.68 3.64 -2.72
CA GLY A 140 -1.31 4.77 -2.03
C GLY A 140 -1.05 6.10 -2.74
N VAL A 141 0.20 6.35 -3.16
CA VAL A 141 0.59 7.54 -3.94
C VAL A 141 -0.14 7.60 -5.28
N HIS A 142 -0.19 6.50 -6.03
CA HIS A 142 -0.88 6.45 -7.32
C HIS A 142 -2.39 6.72 -7.19
N ALA A 143 -3.02 6.15 -6.15
CA ALA A 143 -4.43 6.40 -5.86
C ALA A 143 -4.68 7.88 -5.52
N ALA A 144 -3.83 8.49 -4.68
CA ALA A 144 -3.96 9.89 -4.28
C ALA A 144 -3.84 10.85 -5.47
N VAL A 145 -2.81 10.67 -6.31
CA VAL A 145 -2.60 11.47 -7.51
C VAL A 145 -3.79 11.37 -8.46
N THR A 146 -4.29 10.15 -8.69
CA THR A 146 -5.43 9.93 -9.60
C THR A 146 -6.71 10.60 -9.08
N LEU A 147 -7.01 10.43 -7.79
CA LEU A 147 -8.22 11.00 -7.17
C LEU A 147 -8.16 12.53 -7.16
N VAL A 148 -7.05 13.12 -6.74
CA VAL A 148 -6.89 14.59 -6.73
C VAL A 148 -6.99 15.18 -8.13
N ASN A 149 -6.39 14.55 -9.14
CA ASN A 149 -6.52 15.02 -10.52
C ASN A 149 -7.96 14.94 -11.03
N SER A 150 -8.77 13.98 -10.56
CA SER A 150 -10.16 13.82 -11.00
C SER A 150 -11.11 14.90 -10.49
N ILE A 151 -10.76 15.54 -9.38
CA ILE A 151 -11.54 16.63 -8.74
C ILE A 151 -10.94 18.01 -9.01
N SER A 152 -9.70 18.08 -9.48
CA SER A 152 -9.05 19.33 -9.87
C SER A 152 -9.69 19.87 -11.15
N GLY A 153 -10.42 20.99 -11.07
CA GLY A 153 -11.03 21.67 -12.22
C GLY A 153 -12.50 21.32 -12.51
N ARG A 154 -13.20 20.65 -11.58
CA ARG A 154 -14.67 20.44 -11.68
C ARG A 154 -15.49 21.65 -11.23
N ASP A 155 -14.90 22.54 -10.43
CA ASP A 155 -15.55 23.77 -9.99
C ASP A 155 -15.29 24.86 -11.03
N GLY A 156 -16.38 25.32 -11.65
CA GLY A 156 -16.37 26.36 -12.67
C GLY A 156 -15.63 27.60 -12.16
N ASP A 157 -14.72 28.07 -13.01
CA ASP A 157 -13.71 29.13 -12.88
C ASP A 157 -14.26 30.52 -12.49
N SER A 158 -15.04 30.58 -11.42
CA SER A 158 -15.80 31.76 -11.00
C SER A 158 -15.52 32.20 -9.56
N ASP A 159 -14.78 31.42 -8.77
CA ASP A 159 -14.40 31.84 -7.42
C ASP A 159 -13.02 31.33 -7.00
N GLY A 160 -11.95 31.80 -7.65
CA GLY A 160 -10.57 31.76 -7.13
C GLY A 160 -10.07 30.42 -6.55
N ASP A 161 -10.60 29.29 -7.04
CA ASP A 161 -10.74 28.10 -6.20
C ASP A 161 -9.42 27.36 -6.01
N ARG A 162 -9.17 26.98 -4.75
CA ARG A 162 -7.91 26.41 -4.29
C ARG A 162 -7.71 25.05 -4.94
N ALA A 163 -6.62 24.90 -5.70
CA ALA A 163 -6.21 23.64 -6.30
C ALA A 163 -6.30 22.47 -5.29
N ALA A 164 -7.09 21.43 -5.59
CA ALA A 164 -7.15 20.24 -4.72
C ALA A 164 -5.74 19.66 -4.52
N GLN A 165 -5.40 19.34 -3.28
CA GLN A 165 -4.10 18.82 -2.85
C GLN A 165 -4.25 17.48 -2.12
N TRP A 166 -3.14 16.75 -2.00
CA TRP A 166 -3.06 15.54 -1.20
C TRP A 166 -1.82 15.52 -0.30
N GLY A 167 -1.87 14.76 0.78
CA GLY A 167 -0.71 14.55 1.66
C GLY A 167 -0.69 13.17 2.29
N ILE A 168 0.34 12.91 3.08
CA ILE A 168 0.52 11.66 3.82
C ILE A 168 0.50 11.97 5.32
N ILE A 169 -0.19 11.14 6.10
CA ILE A 169 -0.03 11.12 7.56
C ILE A 169 0.67 9.82 7.95
N THR A 170 1.75 9.90 8.72
CA THR A 170 2.61 8.74 9.06
C THR A 170 2.94 8.69 10.55
N THR A 171 3.75 7.72 10.98
CA THR A 171 4.03 7.43 12.39
C THR A 171 5.06 8.40 12.97
N GLY A 172 6.35 8.10 12.83
CA GLY A 172 7.48 8.85 13.40
C GLY A 172 8.08 9.90 12.45
N GLU A 173 8.89 10.80 13.00
CA GLU A 173 9.46 11.96 12.28
C GLU A 173 10.38 11.57 11.11
N PHE A 174 11.11 10.45 11.23
CA PHE A 174 11.96 9.91 10.15
C PHE A 174 11.20 9.82 8.82
N TRP A 175 9.93 9.42 8.87
CA TRP A 175 9.11 9.20 7.69
C TRP A 175 8.73 10.50 6.97
N GLU A 176 8.74 11.66 7.64
CA GLU A 176 8.38 12.93 6.98
C GLU A 176 9.32 13.23 5.81
N ALA A 177 10.63 13.12 6.02
CA ALA A 177 11.63 13.32 4.96
C ALA A 177 11.64 12.15 3.97
N HIS A 178 11.73 10.91 4.48
CA HIS A 178 11.85 9.69 3.66
C HIS A 178 10.70 9.53 2.66
N LEU A 179 9.46 9.71 3.11
CA LEU A 179 8.29 9.57 2.24
C LEU A 179 8.13 10.76 1.30
N THR A 180 8.47 11.97 1.74
CA THR A 180 8.42 13.16 0.88
C THR A 180 9.36 13.03 -0.32
N GLU A 181 10.59 12.55 -0.11
CA GLU A 181 11.52 12.24 -1.21
C GLU A 181 10.99 11.10 -2.09
N GLY A 182 10.46 10.04 -1.45
CA GLY A 182 9.88 8.89 -2.12
C GLY A 182 8.73 9.23 -3.08
N VAL A 183 7.90 10.22 -2.75
CA VAL A 183 6.79 10.67 -3.61
C VAL A 183 7.31 11.18 -4.95
N GLY A 184 8.44 11.90 -4.97
CA GLY A 184 9.07 12.35 -6.21
C GLY A 184 9.44 11.17 -7.12
N ALA A 185 10.03 10.12 -6.56
CA ALA A 185 10.38 8.92 -7.32
C ALA A 185 9.14 8.15 -7.82
N ALA A 186 8.15 7.94 -6.95
CA ALA A 186 6.92 7.19 -7.28
C ALA A 186 6.04 7.89 -8.34
N THR A 187 6.16 9.21 -8.48
CA THR A 187 5.40 10.02 -9.44
C THR A 187 6.21 10.43 -10.68
N ALA A 188 7.38 9.83 -10.91
CA ALA A 188 8.30 10.19 -12.00
C ALA A 188 8.65 11.68 -12.03
N GLY A 189 8.86 12.28 -10.85
CA GLY A 189 9.15 13.70 -10.64
C GLY A 189 7.90 14.59 -10.56
N GLY A 190 6.72 14.05 -10.78
CA GLY A 190 5.44 14.75 -10.77
C GLY A 190 4.74 14.74 -9.41
N ALA A 191 5.33 15.32 -8.36
CA ALA A 191 4.67 15.49 -7.06
C ALA A 191 3.61 16.63 -7.08
N ALA A 192 2.91 16.78 -8.20
CA ALA A 192 1.92 17.83 -8.38
C ALA A 192 0.87 17.76 -7.27
N ARG A 193 0.58 18.92 -6.69
CA ARG A 193 -0.45 19.08 -5.64
C ARG A 193 -0.16 18.28 -4.35
N PHE A 194 1.09 17.88 -4.11
CA PHE A 194 1.51 17.26 -2.85
C PHE A 194 1.74 18.32 -1.76
N ALA A 195 0.94 18.28 -0.69
CA ALA A 195 1.00 19.20 0.45
C ALA A 195 2.08 18.82 1.47
N GLY A 196 2.54 17.56 1.48
CA GLY A 196 3.61 17.08 2.36
C GLY A 196 3.25 15.83 3.16
N THR A 197 4.22 15.39 3.96
CA THR A 197 4.10 14.27 4.89
C THR A 197 4.15 14.79 6.32
N PHE A 198 3.23 14.35 7.17
CA PHE A 198 3.15 14.77 8.58
C PHE A 198 3.07 13.56 9.50
N SER A 199 3.90 13.55 10.53
CA SER A 199 3.99 12.44 11.47
C SER A 199 3.15 12.69 12.74
N THR A 200 2.66 11.59 13.34
CA THR A 200 2.02 11.57 14.67
C THR A 200 3.02 11.73 15.83
N GLY A 201 4.32 11.56 15.54
CA GLY A 201 5.38 11.51 16.55
C GLY A 201 5.41 10.20 17.34
N LEU A 202 4.69 9.17 16.90
CA LEU A 202 4.69 7.82 17.48
C LEU A 202 5.48 6.86 16.59
N THR A 203 6.15 5.87 17.14
CA THR A 203 6.69 4.75 16.34
C THR A 203 5.56 3.84 15.85
N ALA A 204 5.80 3.04 14.82
CA ALA A 204 4.82 2.07 14.35
C ALA A 204 4.48 1.03 15.44
N GLY A 205 5.43 0.65 16.28
CA GLY A 205 5.17 -0.17 17.47
C GLY A 205 4.25 0.53 18.49
N GLN A 206 4.47 1.82 18.76
CA GLN A 206 3.65 2.60 19.70
C GLN A 206 2.18 2.72 19.27
N MET A 207 1.93 2.82 17.97
CA MET A 207 0.56 2.82 17.40
C MET A 207 -0.24 1.56 17.78
N HIS A 208 0.44 0.46 18.10
CA HIS A 208 -0.21 -0.80 18.51
C HIS A 208 -0.22 -1.02 20.04
N SER A 209 0.69 -0.39 20.79
CA SER A 209 0.81 -0.61 22.24
C SER A 209 0.12 0.45 23.09
N MET A 210 -0.15 1.64 22.53
CA MET A 210 -0.79 2.75 23.23
C MET A 210 -2.31 2.61 23.28
N SER A 211 -2.95 3.41 24.13
CA SER A 211 -4.41 3.45 24.16
C SER A 211 -4.97 4.04 22.86
N ALA A 212 -6.17 3.60 22.49
CA ALA A 212 -6.82 4.12 21.29
C ALA A 212 -7.05 5.63 21.36
N ASP A 213 -7.30 6.19 22.54
CA ASP A 213 -7.47 7.63 22.74
C ASP A 213 -6.19 8.42 22.44
N GLU A 214 -5.04 7.97 22.96
CA GLU A 214 -3.77 8.65 22.71
C GLU A 214 -3.35 8.55 21.23
N VAL A 215 -3.58 7.40 20.59
CA VAL A 215 -3.33 7.23 19.15
C VAL A 215 -4.20 8.19 18.35
N ARG A 216 -5.50 8.30 18.69
CA ARG A 216 -6.42 9.24 18.04
C ARG A 216 -6.00 10.69 18.24
N GLU A 217 -5.58 11.07 19.44
CA GLU A 217 -5.11 12.43 19.74
C GLU A 217 -3.90 12.81 18.88
N ARG A 218 -2.88 11.93 18.82
CA ARG A 218 -1.68 12.17 18.01
C ARG A 218 -1.98 12.19 16.50
N LEU A 219 -2.89 11.33 16.06
CA LEU A 219 -3.36 11.32 14.68
C LEU A 219 -4.10 12.61 14.32
N ALA A 220 -4.98 13.10 15.21
CA ALA A 220 -5.68 14.37 15.02
C ALA A 220 -4.69 15.54 14.90
N VAL A 221 -3.65 15.60 15.75
CA VAL A 221 -2.60 16.63 15.66
C VAL A 221 -1.90 16.60 14.29
N ALA A 222 -1.50 15.42 13.81
CA ALA A 222 -0.87 15.28 12.50
C ALA A 222 -1.83 15.67 11.36
N ALA A 223 -3.10 15.25 11.45
CA ALA A 223 -4.13 15.61 10.48
C ALA A 223 -4.38 17.12 10.43
N ARG A 224 -4.45 17.81 11.59
CA ARG A 224 -4.56 19.27 11.63
C ARG A 224 -3.38 19.95 10.95
N ARG A 225 -2.14 19.50 11.21
CA ARG A 225 -0.93 20.07 10.58
C ARG A 225 -0.99 19.98 9.05
N LEU A 226 -1.48 18.86 8.52
CA LEU A 226 -1.66 18.66 7.07
C LEU A 226 -2.83 19.48 6.52
N LEU A 227 -4.01 19.42 7.14
CA LEU A 227 -5.24 20.08 6.70
C LEU A 227 -5.17 21.61 6.78
N LEU A 228 -4.31 22.16 7.64
CA LEU A 228 -4.06 23.59 7.76
C LEU A 228 -2.96 24.10 6.82
N GLN A 229 -2.30 23.22 6.04
CA GLN A 229 -1.33 23.69 5.04
C GLN A 229 -2.04 24.61 4.05
N GLN A 230 -1.67 25.89 4.11
CA GLN A 230 -1.99 26.88 3.10
C GLN A 230 -0.79 26.98 2.15
N GLY A 231 -1.03 27.16 0.85
CA GLY A 231 0.03 27.21 -0.15
C GLY A 231 1.18 28.14 0.25
N GLY A 232 2.34 27.55 0.57
CA GLY A 232 3.59 28.27 0.85
C GLY A 232 4.26 28.77 -0.44
N GLU A 233 5.31 29.58 -0.33
CA GLU A 233 6.06 30.06 -1.51
C GLU A 233 6.50 28.87 -2.40
N GLY A 234 6.00 28.84 -3.64
CA GLY A 234 6.23 27.74 -4.59
C GLY A 234 5.23 26.56 -4.52
N ARG A 235 4.33 26.53 -3.53
CA ARG A 235 3.22 25.56 -3.42
C ARG A 235 1.90 26.31 -3.62
N GLY A 236 1.20 26.07 -4.73
CA GLY A 236 -0.03 26.79 -5.06
C GLY A 236 -1.07 26.81 -3.91
N SER A 237 -1.89 27.87 -3.86
CA SER A 237 -3.03 28.00 -2.95
C SER A 237 -3.99 26.84 -3.18
N GLY A 238 -3.92 25.82 -2.33
CA GLY A 238 -4.64 24.56 -2.48
C GLY A 238 -5.27 24.11 -1.17
N SER A 239 -6.30 23.28 -1.26
CA SER A 239 -6.95 22.65 -0.10
C SER A 239 -6.72 21.15 -0.15
N VAL A 240 -6.35 20.53 0.98
CA VAL A 240 -6.15 19.09 1.05
C VAL A 240 -7.50 18.38 0.94
N ARG A 241 -7.69 17.66 -0.17
CA ARG A 241 -8.90 16.87 -0.47
C ARG A 241 -8.65 15.36 -0.47
N CYS A 242 -7.40 14.94 -0.23
CA CYS A 242 -7.02 13.54 -0.16
C CYS A 242 -5.87 13.30 0.82
N ILE A 243 -5.98 12.28 1.67
CA ILE A 243 -4.95 11.89 2.65
C ILE A 243 -4.64 10.42 2.48
N VAL A 244 -3.36 10.07 2.42
CA VAL A 244 -2.88 8.68 2.46
C VAL A 244 -2.42 8.35 3.88
N MET A 245 -2.94 7.27 4.43
CA MET A 245 -2.50 6.73 5.72
C MET A 245 -1.18 5.96 5.53
N GLY A 246 -0.14 6.47 6.16
CA GLY A 246 1.25 6.14 5.90
C GLY A 246 1.83 5.06 6.80
N CYS A 247 1.00 4.11 7.24
CA CYS A 247 1.42 2.94 8.01
C CYS A 247 0.37 1.83 7.90
N GLY A 248 0.81 0.57 7.77
CA GLY A 248 -0.08 -0.60 7.72
C GLY A 248 -0.92 -0.81 8.99
N GLY A 249 -0.49 -0.22 10.12
CA GLY A 249 -1.21 -0.23 11.40
C GLY A 249 -2.27 0.87 11.57
N MET A 250 -2.49 1.75 10.58
CA MET A 250 -3.46 2.86 10.68
C MET A 250 -4.88 2.49 10.22
N ALA A 251 -5.12 1.23 9.89
CA ALA A 251 -6.44 0.78 9.47
C ALA A 251 -7.51 1.01 10.54
N GLY A 252 -8.66 1.55 10.15
CA GLY A 252 -9.76 1.87 11.06
C GLY A 252 -9.63 3.25 11.74
N LEU A 253 -8.60 4.04 11.41
CA LEU A 253 -8.41 5.39 11.93
C LEU A 253 -8.91 6.48 10.96
N GLU A 254 -9.60 6.10 9.88
CA GLU A 254 -10.16 7.03 8.90
C GLU A 254 -11.13 8.04 9.54
N ASP A 255 -11.93 7.59 10.51
CA ASP A 255 -12.94 8.43 11.17
C ASP A 255 -12.31 9.58 11.96
N THR A 256 -11.18 9.35 12.64
CA THR A 256 -10.45 10.41 13.37
C THR A 256 -9.93 11.50 12.43
N ILE A 257 -9.43 11.13 11.25
CA ILE A 257 -9.00 12.09 10.24
C ILE A 257 -10.23 12.88 9.73
N ARG A 258 -11.36 12.20 9.50
CA ARG A 258 -12.60 12.83 9.01
C ARG A 258 -13.22 13.77 10.03
N GLU A 259 -13.26 13.39 11.30
CA GLU A 259 -13.69 14.22 12.43
C GLU A 259 -12.81 15.47 12.54
N THR A 260 -11.49 15.31 12.46
CA THR A 260 -10.55 16.45 12.47
C THR A 260 -10.81 17.41 11.31
N ALA A 261 -11.08 16.89 10.11
CA ALA A 261 -11.43 17.71 8.95
C ALA A 261 -12.77 18.44 9.15
N ARG A 262 -13.77 17.79 9.74
CA ARG A 262 -15.08 18.37 10.05
C ARG A 262 -14.97 19.54 11.02
N GLU A 263 -14.16 19.39 12.06
CA GLU A 263 -13.91 20.46 13.04
C GLU A 263 -13.20 21.67 12.44
N LEU A 264 -12.27 21.46 11.49
CA LEU A 264 -11.49 22.55 10.90
C LEU A 264 -12.21 23.26 9.75
N HIS A 265 -12.91 22.49 8.91
CA HIS A 265 -13.35 22.95 7.58
C HIS A 265 -14.84 22.68 7.30
N GLY A 266 -15.57 22.12 8.26
CA GLY A 266 -17.01 21.81 8.13
C GLY A 266 -17.32 20.48 7.43
N ASP A 267 -18.60 20.12 7.41
CA ASP A 267 -19.09 18.84 6.90
C ASP A 267 -18.76 18.62 5.42
N ASP A 268 -18.94 19.65 4.58
CA ASP A 268 -18.73 19.52 3.13
C ASP A 268 -17.30 19.08 2.78
N VAL A 269 -16.29 19.66 3.43
CA VAL A 269 -14.88 19.29 3.20
C VAL A 269 -14.59 17.91 3.80
N ALA A 270 -15.12 17.61 4.98
CA ALA A 270 -14.91 16.33 5.64
C ALA A 270 -15.53 15.16 4.86
N ASP A 271 -16.74 15.34 4.32
CA ASP A 271 -17.44 14.31 3.56
C ASP A 271 -16.85 14.14 2.16
N GLY A 272 -16.32 15.23 1.58
CA GLY A 272 -15.56 15.21 0.33
C GLY A 272 -14.11 14.73 0.44
N LEU A 273 -13.60 14.48 1.65
CA LEU A 273 -12.22 14.06 1.88
C LEU A 273 -12.01 12.58 1.54
N TYR A 274 -11.11 12.31 0.59
CA TYR A 274 -10.61 10.97 0.33
C TYR A 274 -9.58 10.57 1.38
N ILE A 275 -9.77 9.40 2.01
CA ILE A 275 -8.81 8.83 2.96
C ILE A 275 -8.41 7.45 2.43
N ILE A 276 -7.13 7.31 2.10
CA ILE A 276 -6.58 6.15 1.41
C ILE A 276 -5.83 5.28 2.41
N ASP A 277 -6.26 4.03 2.51
CA ASP A 277 -5.49 2.96 3.13
C ASP A 277 -4.58 2.31 2.08
N GLY A 278 -3.27 2.27 2.35
CA GLY A 278 -2.28 1.72 1.41
C GLY A 278 -2.46 0.23 1.11
N VAL A 279 -2.97 -0.57 2.06
CA VAL A 279 -3.25 -2.00 1.83
C VAL A 279 -4.44 -2.15 0.90
N LYS A 280 -5.54 -1.41 1.13
CA LYS A 280 -6.71 -1.41 0.22
C LYS A 280 -6.30 -0.96 -1.18
N ALA A 281 -5.52 0.12 -1.28
CA ALA A 281 -5.00 0.64 -2.55
C ALA A 281 -4.13 -0.40 -3.27
N GLY A 282 -3.22 -1.07 -2.56
CA GLY A 282 -2.35 -2.11 -3.11
C GLY A 282 -3.11 -3.30 -3.69
N VAL A 283 -4.10 -3.82 -2.96
CA VAL A 283 -4.92 -4.95 -3.41
C VAL A 283 -5.74 -4.58 -4.65
N MET A 284 -6.37 -3.41 -4.65
CA MET A 284 -7.14 -2.93 -5.80
C MET A 284 -6.24 -2.70 -7.03
N TYR A 285 -5.06 -2.11 -6.82
CA TYR A 285 -4.10 -1.88 -7.90
C TYR A 285 -3.62 -3.19 -8.51
N LEU A 286 -3.21 -4.16 -7.69
CA LEU A 286 -2.77 -5.47 -8.17
C LEU A 286 -3.88 -6.23 -8.90
N TYR A 287 -5.12 -6.18 -8.41
CA TYR A 287 -6.27 -6.74 -9.13
C TYR A 287 -6.38 -6.17 -10.55
N GLN A 288 -6.33 -4.84 -10.68
CA GLN A 288 -6.41 -4.16 -11.96
C GLN A 288 -5.24 -4.52 -12.89
N VAL A 289 -4.01 -4.56 -12.38
CA VAL A 289 -2.83 -4.87 -13.20
C VAL A 289 -2.78 -6.35 -13.59
N LEU A 290 -3.23 -7.26 -12.71
CA LEU A 290 -3.39 -8.69 -13.04
C LEU A 290 -4.41 -8.88 -14.17
N ALA A 291 -5.57 -8.22 -14.08
CA ALA A 291 -6.57 -8.25 -15.14
C ALA A 291 -6.01 -7.67 -16.45
N SER A 292 -5.28 -6.57 -16.37
CA SER A 292 -4.61 -5.92 -17.52
C SER A 292 -3.57 -6.84 -18.15
N ARG A 293 -2.72 -7.49 -17.35
CA ARG A 293 -1.73 -8.47 -17.82
C ARG A 293 -2.41 -9.60 -18.59
N LYS A 294 -3.54 -10.13 -18.10
CA LYS A 294 -4.29 -11.15 -18.82
C LYS A 294 -4.89 -10.62 -20.13
N MET A 295 -5.41 -9.40 -20.12
CA MET A 295 -6.01 -8.77 -21.30
C MET A 295 -4.98 -8.48 -22.40
N TYR A 296 -3.79 -7.99 -22.03
CA TYR A 296 -2.76 -7.57 -22.98
C TYR A 296 -1.70 -8.64 -23.29
N SER A 297 -1.60 -9.71 -22.50
CA SER A 297 -0.69 -10.85 -22.79
C SER A 297 -1.30 -11.87 -23.76
N ALA A 298 -2.56 -11.68 -24.18
CA ALA A 298 -3.15 -12.48 -25.23
C ALA A 298 -2.24 -12.43 -26.48
N ARG A 299 -1.55 -13.56 -26.74
CA ARG A 299 -0.98 -13.85 -28.05
C ARG A 299 -2.05 -13.51 -29.08
N LYS A 300 -1.69 -12.67 -30.06
CA LYS A 300 -2.51 -12.47 -31.27
C LYS A 300 -3.01 -13.87 -31.69
N SER A 301 -4.32 -14.05 -31.65
CA SER A 301 -5.00 -15.21 -32.24
C SER A 301 -4.57 -15.38 -33.69
#